data_AF-A0A8T7DG09-F1
#
_entry.id   AF-A0A8T7DG09-F1
#
_cell.length_a   1.000
_cell.length_b   1.000
_cell.length_c   1.000
_cell.angle_alpha   90.00
_cell.angle_beta   90.00
_cell.angle_gamma   90.00
#
_symmetry.space_group_name_H-M   'P 1'
#
loop_
_entity.id
_entity.type
_entity.pdbx_description
1 polymer ?
#
loop_
_entity_poly.entity_id
_entity_poly.type
_entity_poly.pdbx_seq_one_letter_code
_entity_poly.pdbx_strand_id
1 'polypeptide(L)'
;MPMYIFTYNQQDNSFPERYRVVLPEDDAEFLRETESLTGTILKAEAIDFLDEMLARYQSQESIITEMVDAPHWKFIEQRFNPAKATDNAKPRFI
;
A
#
# COMPACT_ATOMS: atom_id res chain seq x y z
N MET A 1 13.00 -5.49 -4.44
CA MET A 1 11.74 -4.93 -4.96
C MET A 1 11.31 -3.80 -4.02
N PRO A 2 10.48 -2.84 -4.45
CA PRO A 2 9.86 -1.89 -3.52
C PRO A 2 9.03 -2.62 -2.47
N MET A 3 9.00 -2.06 -1.27
CA MET A 3 8.16 -2.53 -0.17
C MET A 3 7.08 -1.49 0.14
N TYR A 4 5.93 -1.96 0.60
CA TYR A 4 4.81 -1.12 0.97
C TYR A 4 4.25 -1.56 2.31
N ILE A 5 3.80 -0.59 3.10
CA ILE A 5 3.05 -0.79 4.34
C ILE A 5 1.67 -0.17 4.12
N PHE A 6 0.60 -0.89 4.43
CA PHE A 6 -0.75 -0.40 4.20
C PHE A 6 -1.76 -0.95 5.20
N THR A 7 -2.90 -0.27 5.27
CA THR A 7 -4.13 -0.82 5.85
C THR A 7 -5.15 -1.09 4.76
N TYR A 8 -5.86 -2.20 4.90
CA TYR A 8 -6.97 -2.58 4.04
C TYR A 8 -8.23 -2.78 4.88
N ASN A 9 -9.28 -2.00 4.58
CA ASN A 9 -10.57 -2.14 5.22
C ASN A 9 -11.44 -3.13 4.44
N GLN A 10 -11.72 -4.28 5.05
CA GLN A 10 -12.50 -5.35 4.45
C GLN A 10 -13.99 -4.99 4.30
N GLN A 11 -14.51 -4.03 5.05
CA GLN A 11 -15.94 -3.66 4.98
C GLN A 11 -16.28 -2.90 3.70
N ASP A 12 -15.42 -1.97 3.29
CA ASP A 12 -15.64 -1.10 2.13
C ASP A 12 -14.64 -1.34 0.98
N ASN A 13 -13.72 -2.30 1.16
CA ASN A 13 -12.64 -2.63 0.22
C ASN A 13 -11.76 -1.42 -0.12
N SER A 14 -11.54 -0.54 0.85
CA SER A 14 -10.68 0.64 0.73
C SER A 14 -9.29 0.42 1.33
N PHE A 15 -8.38 1.32 0.98
CA PHE A 15 -7.02 1.38 1.53
C PHE A 15 -6.80 2.73 2.22
N PRO A 16 -7.21 2.89 3.49
CA PRO A 16 -7.15 4.16 4.20
C PRO A 16 -5.72 4.71 4.31
N GLU A 17 -4.76 3.84 4.60
CA GLU A 17 -3.36 4.23 4.73
C GLU A 17 -2.48 3.39 3.80
N ARG A 18 -1.63 4.07 3.02
CA ARG A 18 -0.77 3.47 1.99
C ARG A 18 0.58 4.15 1.98
N TYR A 19 1.63 3.41 2.27
CA TYR A 19 2.98 3.93 2.34
C TYR A 19 3.94 3.10 1.51
N ARG A 20 4.87 3.77 0.84
CA ARG A 20 6.02 3.12 0.21
C ARG A 20 7.22 3.23 1.15
N VAL A 21 7.94 2.13 1.33
CA VAL A 21 9.21 2.12 2.05
C VAL A 21 10.30 2.57 1.09
N VAL A 22 11.05 3.59 1.49
CA VAL A 22 12.06 4.28 0.67
C VAL A 22 13.43 4.28 1.37
N LEU A 23 14.49 4.44 0.58
CA LEU A 23 15.84 4.68 1.07
C LEU A 23 16.09 6.20 1.19
N PRO A 24 17.09 6.64 1.98
CA PRO A 24 17.42 8.06 2.11
C PRO A 24 17.76 8.77 0.79
N GLU A 25 18.26 8.03 -0.20
CA GLU A 25 18.60 8.53 -1.54
C GLU A 25 17.41 8.62 -2.51
N ASP A 26 16.25 8.05 -2.17
CA ASP A 26 15.07 8.09 -3.02
C ASP A 26 14.37 9.46 -2.96
N ASP A 27 13.80 9.89 -4.09
CA ASP A 27 12.90 11.04 -4.13
C ASP A 27 11.52 10.64 -3.57
N ALA A 28 11.39 10.74 -2.25
CA ALA A 28 10.22 10.34 -1.50
C ALA A 28 8.94 11.06 -1.94
N GLU A 29 9.01 12.37 -2.22
CA GLU A 29 7.86 13.17 -2.64
C GLU A 29 7.38 12.76 -4.03
N PHE A 30 8.31 12.64 -4.98
CA PHE A 30 8.00 12.20 -6.33
C PHE A 30 7.36 10.80 -6.34
N LEU A 31 7.90 9.85 -5.58
CA LEU A 31 7.37 8.49 -5.49
C LEU A 31 5.98 8.45 -4.84
N ARG A 32 5.78 9.22 -3.76
CA ARG A 32 4.47 9.35 -3.10
C ARG A 32 3.40 9.83 -4.07
N GLU A 33 3.69 10.89 -4.81
CA GLU A 33 2.73 11.52 -5.72
C GLU A 33 2.42 10.64 -6.93
N THR A 34 3.47 10.08 -7.54
CA THR A 34 3.36 9.23 -8.73
C THR A 34 2.48 8.00 -8.48
N GLU A 35 2.54 7.43 -7.27
CA GLU A 35 1.72 6.28 -6.88
C GLU A 35 0.46 6.64 -6.10
N SER A 36 0.18 7.95 -5.91
CA SER A 36 -0.97 8.45 -5.16
C SER A 36 -1.08 7.86 -3.75
N LEU A 37 0.04 7.79 -3.03
CA LEU A 37 0.17 7.20 -1.70
C LEU A 37 -0.14 8.20 -0.59
N THR A 38 -0.48 7.69 0.61
CA THR A 38 -0.63 8.51 1.82
C THR A 38 0.70 9.15 2.21
N GLY A 39 1.79 8.38 2.10
CA GLY A 39 3.13 8.85 2.43
C GLY A 39 4.24 7.87 2.04
N THR A 40 5.43 8.14 2.58
CA THR A 40 6.62 7.29 2.44
C THR A 40 7.29 7.14 3.80
N ILE A 41 7.86 5.98 4.07
CA ILE A 41 8.56 5.67 5.32
C ILE A 41 9.99 5.25 5.01
N LEU A 42 10.96 5.71 5.78
CA LEU A 42 12.34 5.26 5.60
C LEU A 42 12.47 3.78 5.95
N LYS A 43 13.28 3.04 5.18
CA LYS A 43 13.52 1.61 5.41
C LYS A 43 14.02 1.30 6.82
N ALA A 44 14.78 2.21 7.42
CA ALA A 44 15.28 2.06 8.79
C ALA A 44 14.15 2.09 9.84
N GLU A 45 13.03 2.75 9.53
CA GLU A 45 11.89 2.97 10.44
C GLU A 45 10.69 2.07 10.11
N ALA A 46 10.77 1.31 9.02
CA ALA A 46 9.64 0.57 8.47
C ALA A 46 9.05 -0.47 9.42
N ILE A 47 9.89 -1.15 10.23
CA ILE A 47 9.43 -2.17 11.18
C ILE A 47 8.73 -1.51 12.37
N ASP A 48 9.35 -0.50 12.98
CA ASP A 48 8.75 0.21 14.11
C ASP A 48 7.42 0.86 13.70
N PHE A 49 7.37 1.45 12.50
CA PHE A 49 6.15 2.01 11.94
C PHE A 49 5.06 0.95 11.70
N LEU A 50 5.42 -0.24 11.22
CA LEU A 50 4.47 -1.35 11.05
C LEU A 50 3.88 -1.78 12.41
N ASP A 51 4.71 -1.91 13.45
CA ASP A 51 4.27 -2.29 14.79
C ASP A 51 3.31 -1.24 15.38
N GLU A 52 3.60 0.05 15.19
CA GLU A 52 2.70 1.14 15.58
C GLU A 52 1.35 1.08 14.85
N MET A 53 1.36 0.79 13.55
CA MET A 53 0.12 0.63 12.77
C MET A 53 -0.68 -0.59 13.25
N LEU A 54 -0.02 -1.73 13.49
CA LEU A 54 -0.66 -2.92 14.02
C LEU A 54 -1.31 -2.64 15.37
N ALA A 55 -0.61 -1.97 16.29
CA ALA A 55 -1.14 -1.59 17.59
C ALA A 55 -2.33 -0.61 17.48
N ARG A 56 -2.30 0.32 16.52
CA ARG A 56 -3.40 1.27 16.26
C ARG A 56 -4.68 0.57 15.80
N TYR A 57 -4.56 -0.48 14.99
CA TYR A 57 -5.70 -1.18 14.39
C TYR A 57 -6.05 -2.52 15.06
N GLN A 58 -5.35 -2.92 16.12
CA GLN A 58 -5.52 -4.23 16.78
C GLN A 58 -6.95 -4.55 17.24
N SER A 59 -7.77 -3.53 17.53
CA SER A 59 -9.16 -3.68 17.96
C SER A 59 -10.18 -3.66 16.82
N GLN A 60 -9.74 -3.39 15.58
CA GLN A 60 -10.58 -3.30 14.41
C GLN A 60 -10.43 -4.57 13.56
N GLU A 61 -11.26 -5.59 13.82
CA GLU A 61 -11.17 -6.89 13.15
C GLU A 61 -11.29 -6.83 11.61
N SER A 62 -11.92 -5.76 11.08
CA SER A 62 -12.07 -5.57 9.64
C SER A 62 -10.86 -4.90 8.96
N ILE A 63 -9.85 -4.47 9.71
CA ILE A 63 -8.67 -3.81 9.17
C ILE A 63 -7.51 -4.79 9.14
N ILE A 64 -7.02 -5.08 7.93
CA ILE A 64 -5.77 -5.81 7.74
C ILE A 64 -4.64 -4.78 7.63
N THR A 65 -3.57 -4.96 8.39
CA THR A 65 -2.34 -4.16 8.27
C THR A 65 -1.19 -5.08 7.89
N GLU A 66 -0.52 -4.79 6.78
CA GLU A 66 0.55 -5.66 6.25
C GLU A 66 1.70 -4.84 5.66
N MET A 67 2.90 -5.45 5.65
CA MET A 67 4.05 -5.01 4.86
C MET A 67 4.35 -6.05 3.79
N VAL A 68 4.45 -5.63 2.53
CA VAL A 68 4.66 -6.54 1.39
C VAL A 68 5.65 -5.99 0.36
N ASP A 69 6.36 -6.90 -0.31
CA ASP A 69 7.12 -6.59 -1.52
C ASP A 69 6.21 -6.60 -2.76
N ALA A 70 6.29 -5.55 -3.58
CA ALA A 70 5.57 -5.47 -4.84
C ALA A 70 6.30 -4.58 -5.85
N PRO A 71 6.14 -4.83 -7.16
CA PRO A 71 6.72 -3.94 -8.17
C PRO A 71 6.09 -2.54 -8.16
N HIS A 72 4.82 -2.43 -7.77
CA HIS A 72 4.06 -1.16 -7.71
C HIS A 72 2.85 -1.32 -6.80
N TRP A 73 2.42 -0.24 -6.13
CA TRP A 73 1.17 -0.19 -5.36
C TRP A 73 -0.06 -0.83 -6.04
N LYS A 74 -0.28 -0.59 -7.34
CA LYS A 74 -1.44 -1.13 -8.07
C LYS A 74 -1.51 -2.66 -8.06
N PHE A 75 -0.38 -3.34 -7.95
CA PHE A 75 -0.34 -4.79 -7.87
C PHE A 75 -0.95 -5.30 -6.56
N ILE A 76 -0.74 -4.56 -5.47
CA ILE A 76 -1.33 -4.84 -4.15
C ILE A 76 -2.85 -4.60 -4.24
N GLU A 77 -3.29 -3.47 -4.78
CA GLU A 77 -4.73 -3.19 -4.93
C GLU A 77 -5.47 -4.27 -5.71
N GLN A 78 -4.87 -4.76 -6.80
CA GLN A 78 -5.46 -5.83 -7.62
C GLN A 78 -5.57 -7.15 -6.87
N ARG A 79 -4.61 -7.47 -5.99
CA ARG A 79 -4.61 -8.69 -5.18
C ARG A 79 -5.76 -8.72 -4.18
N PHE A 80 -6.06 -7.59 -3.53
CA PHE A 80 -7.14 -7.50 -2.53
C PHE A 80 -8.50 -7.18 -3.15
N ASN A 81 -8.53 -6.58 -4.34
CA ASN A 81 -9.77 -6.28 -5.06
C ASN A 81 -9.72 -6.80 -6.51
N PRO A 82 -9.85 -8.13 -6.72
CA PRO A 82 -9.77 -8.73 -8.05
C PRO A 82 -10.88 -8.27 -8.99
N ALA A 83 -12.03 -7.81 -8.47
CA ALA A 83 -13.11 -7.24 -9.27
C ALA A 83 -12.74 -5.89 -9.94
N LYS A 84 -11.78 -5.14 -9.37
CA LYS A 84 -11.19 -3.95 -10.02
C LYS A 84 -10.04 -4.30 -10.97
N ALA A 85 -9.45 -5.49 -10.87
CA ALA A 85 -8.38 -5.93 -11.76
C ALA A 85 -8.88 -6.24 -13.18
N THR A 86 -10.11 -6.75 -13.32
CA THR A 86 -10.75 -7.04 -14.61
C THR A 86 -11.09 -5.80 -15.44
N ASP A 87 -11.23 -4.62 -14.83
CA ASP A 87 -11.52 -3.39 -15.60
C ASP A 87 -10.25 -2.80 -16.27
N ASN A 88 -9.08 -3.02 -15.67
CA ASN A 88 -7.78 -2.65 -16.26
C ASN A 88 -7.22 -3.68 -17.25
N ALA A 89 -7.78 -4.90 -17.30
CA ALA A 89 -7.36 -5.98 -18.19
C ALA A 89 -8.12 -6.02 -19.53
N LYS A 90 -9.09 -5.11 -19.76
CA LYS A 90 -9.73 -5.00 -21.07
C LYS A 90 -8.72 -4.40 -22.06
N PRO A 91 -8.41 -5.08 -23.18
CA PRO A 91 -7.67 -4.44 -24.26
C PRO A 91 -8.47 -3.21 -24.69
N ARG A 92 -7.83 -2.04 -24.70
CA ARG A 92 -8.34 -0.91 -25.49
C ARG A 92 -8.21 -1.35 -26.95
N PHE A 93 -9.26 -1.96 -27.49
CA PHE A 93 -9.42 -2.08 -28.93
C PHE A 93 -9.62 -0.65 -29.45
N ILE A 94 -8.57 -0.13 -30.09
CA ILE A 94 -8.61 1.07 -30.93
C ILE A 94 -9.09 0.65 -32.32
#